data_AF-A0A822EWF2-F1
#
_entry.id   AF-A0A822EWF2-F1
#
_cell.length_a   1.000
_cell.length_b   1.000
_cell.length_c   1.000
_cell.angle_alpha   90.00
_cell.angle_beta   90.00
_cell.angle_gamma   90.00
#
_symmetry.space_group_name_H-M   'P 1'
#
loop_
_entity.id
_entity.type
_entity.pdbx_description
1 polymer ?
#
loop_
_entity_poly.entity_id
_entity_poly.type
_entity_poly.pdbx_seq_one_letter_code
_entity_poly.pdbx_strand_id
1 'polypeptide(L)' 'MFSPQIEWHCAECESVPTDRRKYCPDCNSMLTWTCTGSGKSGLYTHYYRHRDNCNYCTPEFEEERRQKLEEKE' A
#
# COMPACT_ATOMS: atom_id res chain seq x y z
N MET A 1 9.43 3.19 -7.26
CA MET A 1 9.40 1.77 -6.86
C MET A 1 7.96 1.36 -6.60
N PHE A 2 7.47 0.36 -7.34
CA PHE A 2 6.21 -0.34 -7.07
C PHE A 2 6.44 -1.24 -5.86
N SER A 3 5.58 -1.19 -4.84
CA SER A 3 5.60 -2.19 -3.76
C SER A 3 4.94 -3.46 -4.30
N PRO A 4 5.68 -4.57 -4.49
CA PRO A 4 5.14 -5.79 -5.10
C PRO A 4 4.04 -6.46 -4.26
N GLN A 5 3.89 -6.01 -3.01
CA GLN A 5 2.94 -6.54 -2.04
C GLN A 5 1.61 -5.77 -2.00
N ILE A 6 1.33 -4.91 -2.98
CA ILE A 6 0.12 -4.07 -2.99
C ILE A 6 -0.70 -4.35 -4.25
N GLU A 7 -1.92 -4.82 -4.04
CA GLU A 7 -2.91 -5.06 -5.08
C GLU A 7 -4.02 -4.00 -4.99
N TRP A 8 -4.38 -3.45 -6.14
CA TRP A 8 -5.45 -2.47 -6.26
C TRP A 8 -6.72 -3.14 -6.78
N HIS A 9 -7.84 -2.89 -6.13
CA HIS A 9 -9.13 -3.42 -6.54
C HIS A 9 -10.21 -2.36 -6.34
N CYS A 10 -11.32 -2.48 -7.06
CA CYS A 10 -12.51 -1.69 -6.81
C CYS A 10 -13.49 -2.49 -5.96
N ALA A 11 -13.89 -1.97 -4.80
CA ALA A 11 -14.87 -2.65 -3.95
C ALA A 11 -16.28 -2.73 -4.55
N GLU A 12 -16.59 -1.90 -5.56
CA GLU A 12 -17.94 -1.76 -6.11
C GLU A 12 -18.17 -2.66 -7.33
N CYS A 13 -17.18 -2.77 -8.20
CA CYS A 13 -17.28 -3.58 -9.43
C CYS A 13 -16.26 -4.72 -9.50
N GLU A 14 -15.47 -4.90 -8.44
CA GLU A 14 -14.43 -5.93 -8.33
C GLU A 14 -13.35 -5.87 -9.43
N SER A 15 -13.33 -4.77 -10.20
CA SER A 15 -12.34 -4.52 -11.24
C SER A 15 -10.96 -4.33 -10.61
N VAL A 16 -9.96 -5.03 -11.15
CA VAL A 16 -8.56 -4.99 -10.71
C VAL A 16 -7.78 -4.17 -11.73
N PRO A 17 -7.66 -2.84 -11.53
CA PRO A 17 -6.91 -2.01 -12.46
C PRO A 17 -5.44 -2.40 -12.44
N THR A 18 -4.85 -2.58 -13.62
CA THR A 18 -3.41 -2.82 -13.79
C THR A 18 -2.56 -1.59 -13.45
N ASP A 19 -3.18 -0.41 -13.38
CA ASP A 19 -2.51 0.87 -13.15
C ASP A 19 -2.94 1.51 -11.83
N ARG A 20 -2.02 2.24 -11.19
CA ARG A 20 -2.27 2.88 -9.89
C ARG A 20 -3.11 4.15 -10.05
N ARG A 21 -4.41 3.96 -10.24
CA ARG A 21 -5.39 5.06 -10.35
C ARG A 21 -6.03 5.34 -8.99
N LYS A 22 -6.60 6.54 -8.85
CA LYS A 22 -7.40 6.91 -7.66
C LYS A 22 -8.83 6.37 -7.75
N TYR A 23 -9.35 6.30 -8.97
CA TYR A 23 -10.74 5.92 -9.26
C TYR A 23 -10.75 4.79 -10.28
N CYS A 24 -11.73 3.90 -10.14
CA CYS A 24 -11.99 2.82 -11.08
C CYS A 24 -12.46 3.41 -12.41
N PRO A 25 -11.94 2.95 -13.56
CA PRO A 25 -12.35 3.46 -14.87
C PRO A 25 -13.81 3.11 -15.23
N ASP A 26 -14.36 2.02 -14.69
CA ASP A 26 -15.68 1.51 -15.06
C ASP A 26 -16.81 2.20 -14.28
N CYS A 27 -16.69 2.28 -12.96
CA CYS A 27 -17.73 2.81 -12.07
C CYS A 27 -17.38 4.16 -11.45
N ASN A 28 -16.16 4.68 -11.69
CA ASN A 28 -15.64 5.91 -11.09
C ASN A 28 -15.59 5.91 -9.54
N SER A 29 -15.77 4.76 -8.91
CA SER A 29 -15.64 4.60 -7.46
C SER A 29 -14.17 4.59 -7.03
N MET A 30 -13.90 5.01 -5.80
CA MET A 30 -12.54 5.09 -5.26
C MET A 30 -11.94 3.68 -5.13
N LEU A 31 -10.70 3.53 -5.56
CA LEU A 31 -10.00 2.24 -5.47
C LEU A 31 -9.54 1.96 -4.05
N THR A 32 -9.56 0.68 -3.70
CA THR A 32 -9.01 0.12 -2.47
C THR A 32 -7.69 -0.58 -2.78
N TRP A 33 -6.78 -0.55 -1.80
CA TRP A 33 -5.56 -1.32 -1.83
C TRP A 33 -5.66 -2.47 -0.84
N THR A 34 -5.01 -3.58 -1.15
CA THR A 34 -4.77 -4.71 -0.24
C THR A 34 -3.28 -5.00 -0.22
N CYS A 35 -2.72 -5.08 0.98
CA CYS A 35 -1.36 -5.50 1.19
C CYS A 35 -1.32 -7.02 1.38
N THR A 36 -0.76 -7.75 0.43
CA THR A 36 -0.61 -9.22 0.49
C THR A 36 0.39 -9.65 1.56
N GLY A 37 1.38 -8.81 1.88
CA GLY A 37 2.37 -9.10 2.91
C GLY A 37 1.85 -8.97 4.35
N SER A 38 0.95 -8.01 4.61
CA SER A 38 0.42 -7.74 5.96
C SER A 38 -1.05 -8.12 6.14
N GLY A 39 -1.76 -8.47 5.07
CA GLY A 39 -3.20 -8.75 5.07
C GLY A 39 -4.09 -7.53 5.31
N LYS A 40 -3.54 -6.31 5.36
CA LYS A 40 -4.32 -5.08 5.56
C LYS A 40 -4.89 -4.58 4.24
N SER A 41 -6.09 -4.00 4.29
CA SER A 41 -6.71 -3.31 3.17
C SER A 41 -7.26 -1.95 3.58
N GLY A 42 -7.47 -1.07 2.60
CA GLY A 42 -8.00 0.26 2.84
C GLY A 42 -8.25 1.07 1.57
N LEU A 43 -8.78 2.28 1.72
CA LEU A 43 -9.00 3.21 0.60
C LEU A 43 -7.68 3.77 0.06
N TYR A 44 -7.65 4.17 -1.22
CA TYR A 44 -6.51 4.82 -1.88
C TYR A 44 -5.89 5.94 -1.06
N THR A 45 -6.70 6.76 -0.38
CA THR A 45 -6.23 7.87 0.46
C THR A 45 -5.32 7.41 1.61
N HIS A 46 -5.50 6.19 2.11
CA HIS A 46 -4.73 5.64 3.22
C HIS A 46 -3.53 4.81 2.77
N TYR A 47 -3.37 4.61 1.46
CA TYR A 47 -2.29 3.80 0.88
C TYR A 47 -0.90 4.32 1.27
N TYR A 48 -0.64 5.61 1.08
CA TYR A 48 0.69 6.18 1.35
C TYR A 48 1.06 6.01 2.83
N ARG A 49 0.12 6.33 3.73
CA ARG A 49 0.30 6.10 5.16
C ARG A 49 0.62 4.64 5.46
N HIS A 50 -0.08 3.68 4.86
CA HIS A 50 0.24 2.27 5.04
C HIS A 50 1.61 1.92 4.48
N ARG A 51 1.93 2.35 3.26
CA ARG A 51 3.21 2.10 2.61
C ARG A 51 4.37 2.55 3.48
N ASP A 52 4.32 3.76 4.04
CA ASP A 52 5.40 4.32 4.88
C ASP A 52 5.52 3.61 6.25
N ASN A 53 4.49 2.87 6.68
CA ASN A 53 4.46 2.17 7.97
C ASN A 53 4.50 0.65 7.85
N CYS A 54 4.49 0.10 6.63
CA CYS A 54 4.41 -1.32 6.40
C CYS A 54 5.78 -1.86 6.02
N ASN A 55 6.34 -2.67 6.92
CA ASN A 55 7.62 -3.34 6.76
C ASN A 55 7.72 -4.17 5.46
N TYR A 56 6.60 -4.74 5.00
CA TYR A 56 6.55 -5.48 3.74
C TYR A 56 6.50 -4.59 2.49
N CYS A 57 5.96 -3.37 2.61
CA CYS A 57 5.83 -2.45 1.48
C CYS A 57 7.07 -1.56 1.31
N THR A 58 7.80 -1.30 2.40
CA THR A 58 9.04 -0.52 2.45
C THR A 58 10.05 -1.17 3.41
N PRO A 59 10.67 -2.30 3.02
CA PRO A 59 11.65 -2.99 3.86
C PRO A 59 12.88 -2.12 4.16
N GLU A 60 13.31 -1.30 3.20
CA GLU A 60 14.48 -0.41 3.34
C GLU A 60 14.30 0.63 4.47
N PHE A 61 13.08 1.11 4.68
CA PHE A 61 12.78 2.05 5.77
C PHE A 61 12.83 1.40 7.16
N GLU A 62 12.63 0.08 7.28
CA GLU A 62 12.74 -0.61 8.57
C GLU A 62 14.21 -0.71 9.01
N GLU A 63 15.12 -1.00 8.07
CA GLU A 63 16.54 -1.15 8.36
C GLU A 63 17.16 0.18 8.82
N GLU A 64 16.84 1.30 8.16
CA GLU A 64 17.25 2.64 8.62
C GLU A 64 16.63 3.00 9.98
N ARG A 65 15.39 2.60 10.25
CA ARG A 65 14.74 2.87 11.56
C ARG A 65 15.37 2.07 12.70
N ARG A 66 15.78 0.83 12.43
CA ARG A 66 16.51 -0.01 13.39
C ARG A 66 17.88 0.56 13.69
N GLN A 67 18.66 0.90 12.66
CA GLN A 67 19.98 1.52 12.83
C GLN A 67 19.91 2.81 13.67
N LYS A 68 18.90 3.66 13.44
CA LYS A 68 18.70 4.89 14.24
C LYS A 68 18.24 4.67 15.69
N LEU A 69 17.64 3.53 15.99
CA LEU A 69 17.28 3.16 17.37
C LEU A 69 18.48 2.59 18.11
N GLU A 70 19.31 1.79 17.43
CA GLU A 70 20.54 1.22 18.00
C GLU A 70 21.65 2.27 18.23
N GLU A 71 21.73 3.34 17.42
CA GLU A 71 22.66 4.47 17.66
C GLU A 71 22.27 5.35 18.86
N LYS A 72 21.12 5.10 19.49
CA LYS A 72 20.59 5.92 20.59
C LYS A 72 20.66 5.27 21.98
N GLU A 73 21.18 4.04 22.07
CA GLU A 73 21.55 3.35 23.32
C GLU A 73 23.05 3.49 23.60
#